data_AF-A0A7C5GBM7-F1
#
_entry.id   AF-A0A7C5GBM7-F1
#
_cell.length_a   1.000
_cell.length_b   1.000
_cell.length_c   1.000
_cell.angle_alpha   90.00
_cell.angle_beta   90.00
_cell.angle_gamma   90.00
#
_symmetry.space_group_name_H-M   'P 1'
#
loop_
_entity.id
_entity.type
_entity.pdbx_description
1 polymer ?
#
loop_
_entity_poly.entity_id
_entity_poly.type
_entity_poly.pdbx_seq_one_letter_code
_entity_poly.pdbx_strand_id
1 'polypeptide(L)'
;MKISRHVQAIINAAYNEAKIRSHEYLTPEHVLYAALSFNEVQEIFTACGADLDQIRKGMENYFEQKVPVVQNAEPTQTVGFQSVLERAVLHSQSSQKDQLEVSDILVSLYDEERNYCAYYLRKAGVKRLELLEVLSHGTRFSDEGDFELDKDERAKLLEEELEETGEEEEPQVEQESRVKPARKGALERFSINLTTLAKEGKLEPVIGREQELERT
;
A
#
# COMPACT_ATOMS: atom_id res chain seq x y z
N MET A 1 10.52 -13.73 10.26
CA MET A 1 10.01 -12.77 9.26
C MET A 1 11.06 -12.56 8.19
N LYS A 2 10.68 -12.59 6.91
CA LYS A 2 11.61 -12.37 5.79
C LYS A 2 11.54 -10.89 5.35
N ILE A 3 12.60 -10.39 4.73
CA ILE A 3 12.59 -9.06 4.09
C ILE A 3 12.32 -9.28 2.60
N SER A 4 11.37 -8.55 2.02
CA SER A 4 11.10 -8.65 0.59
C SER A 4 12.31 -8.16 -0.24
N ARG A 5 12.44 -8.67 -1.46
CA ARG A 5 13.54 -8.29 -2.35
C ARG A 5 13.54 -6.79 -2.66
N HIS A 6 12.36 -6.19 -2.82
CA HIS A 6 12.20 -4.75 -3.08
C HIS A 6 12.68 -3.91 -1.90
N VAL A 7 12.29 -4.25 -0.66
CA VAL A 7 12.78 -3.56 0.54
C VAL A 7 14.30 -3.68 0.66
N GLN A 8 14.85 -4.87 0.43
CA GLN A 8 16.30 -5.08 0.47
C GLN A 8 17.02 -4.25 -0.61
N ALA A 9 16.46 -4.14 -1.80
CA ALA A 9 17.00 -3.30 -2.87
C ALA A 9 17.01 -1.81 -2.50
N ILE A 10 15.92 -1.30 -1.91
CA ILE A 10 15.81 0.09 -1.44
C ILE A 10 16.86 0.37 -0.35
N ILE A 11 17.00 -0.51 0.64
CA ILE A 11 17.97 -0.33 1.74
C ILE A 11 19.40 -0.34 1.20
N ASN A 12 19.72 -1.25 0.28
CA ASN A 12 21.04 -1.30 -0.35
C ASN A 12 21.33 -0.03 -1.18
N ALA A 13 20.33 0.47 -1.92
CA ALA A 13 20.44 1.72 -2.66
C ALA A 13 20.66 2.91 -1.71
N ALA A 14 19.94 2.97 -0.60
CA ALA A 14 20.12 4.01 0.43
C ALA A 14 21.51 3.97 1.06
N TYR A 15 22.03 2.77 1.36
CA TYR A 15 23.39 2.59 1.86
C TYR A 15 24.44 3.07 0.86
N ASN A 16 24.29 2.68 -0.41
CA ASN A 16 25.21 3.09 -1.48
C ASN A 16 25.15 4.61 -1.71
N GLU A 17 23.98 5.23 -1.63
CA GLU A 17 23.83 6.68 -1.74
C GLU A 17 24.61 7.40 -0.63
N ALA A 18 24.45 6.96 0.63
CA ALA A 18 25.20 7.50 1.76
C ALA A 18 26.72 7.34 1.56
N LYS A 19 27.15 6.17 1.07
CA LYS A 19 28.56 5.86 0.80
C LYS A 19 29.14 6.71 -0.32
N ILE A 20 28.44 6.87 -1.44
CA ILE A 20 28.89 7.68 -2.59
C ILE A 20 29.07 9.14 -2.17
N ARG A 21 28.15 9.67 -1.35
CA ARG A 21 28.23 11.02 -0.81
C ARG A 21 29.19 11.15 0.37
N SER A 22 29.83 10.06 0.80
CA SER A 22 30.71 10.01 1.95
C SER A 22 30.05 10.54 3.23
N HIS A 23 28.74 10.31 3.37
CA HIS A 23 28.00 10.69 4.56
C HIS A 23 28.37 9.79 5.74
N GLU A 24 28.55 10.39 6.92
CA GLU A 24 28.86 9.66 8.16
C GLU A 24 27.72 8.74 8.60
N TYR A 25 26.48 9.12 8.26
CA TYR A 25 25.28 8.48 8.76
C TYR A 25 24.34 7.99 7.65
N LEU A 26 23.83 6.78 7.82
CA LEU A 26 22.67 6.26 7.10
C LEU A 26 21.38 6.64 7.86
N THR A 27 20.55 7.45 7.21
CA THR A 27 19.36 8.06 7.82
C THR A 27 18.06 7.62 7.12
N PRO A 28 16.87 7.80 7.74
CA PRO A 28 15.59 7.56 7.07
C PRO A 28 15.44 8.31 5.74
N GLU A 29 16.03 9.50 5.64
CA GLU A 29 15.98 10.35 4.44
C GLU A 29 16.70 9.70 3.26
N HIS A 30 17.78 8.95 3.50
CA HIS A 30 18.43 8.15 2.46
C HIS A 30 17.50 7.04 1.94
N VAL A 31 16.74 6.41 2.85
CA VAL A 31 15.76 5.38 2.48
C VAL A 31 14.67 5.98 1.60
N LEU A 32 14.08 7.10 2.01
CA LEU A 32 13.06 7.78 1.23
C LEU A 32 13.61 8.22 -0.14
N TYR A 33 14.78 8.86 -0.17
CA TYR A 33 15.40 9.30 -1.42
C TYR A 33 15.68 8.13 -2.38
N ALA A 34 16.22 7.02 -1.87
CA ALA A 34 16.45 5.82 -2.67
C ALA A 34 15.12 5.20 -3.16
N ALA A 35 14.11 5.14 -2.29
CA ALA A 35 12.79 4.60 -2.61
C ALA A 35 12.12 5.35 -3.77
N LEU A 36 12.30 6.67 -3.88
CA LEU A 36 11.78 7.47 -5.00
C LEU A 36 12.32 7.06 -6.38
N SER A 37 13.33 6.20 -6.45
CA SER A 37 13.88 5.69 -7.72
C SER A 37 13.19 4.39 -8.19
N PHE A 38 12.27 3.84 -7.38
CA PHE A 38 11.54 2.61 -7.69
C PHE A 38 10.14 2.95 -8.21
N ASN A 39 9.74 2.38 -9.35
CA ASN A 39 8.46 2.67 -10.01
C ASN A 39 7.25 2.48 -9.09
N GLU A 40 7.20 1.37 -8.34
CA GLU A 40 6.14 1.08 -7.36
C GLU A 40 5.96 2.24 -6.36
N VAL A 41 7.05 2.82 -5.86
CA VAL A 41 7.00 3.93 -4.90
C VAL A 41 6.56 5.23 -5.58
N GLN A 42 7.01 5.47 -6.81
CA GLN A 42 6.58 6.64 -7.59
C GLN A 42 5.08 6.58 -7.86
N GLU A 43 4.55 5.42 -8.24
CA GLU A 43 3.12 5.19 -8.47
C GLU A 43 2.31 5.44 -7.19
N ILE A 44 2.74 4.91 -6.05
CA ILE A 44 2.08 5.13 -4.75
C ILE A 44 1.98 6.63 -4.43
N PHE A 45 3.11 7.34 -4.50
CA PHE A 45 3.12 8.77 -4.18
C PHE A 45 2.39 9.63 -5.22
N THR A 46 2.45 9.26 -6.49
CA THR A 46 1.67 9.93 -7.56
C THR A 46 0.16 9.72 -7.36
N ALA A 47 -0.26 8.52 -6.95
CA ALA A 47 -1.65 8.24 -6.61
C ALA A 47 -2.12 9.04 -5.38
N CYS A 48 -1.20 9.36 -4.46
CA CYS A 48 -1.46 10.30 -3.35
C CYS A 48 -1.43 11.77 -3.77
N GLY A 49 -1.25 12.09 -5.06
CA GLY A 49 -1.16 13.46 -5.56
C GLY A 49 0.12 14.20 -5.16
N ALA A 50 1.20 13.48 -4.82
CA ALA A 50 2.43 14.07 -4.33
C ALA A 50 3.31 14.66 -5.43
N ASP A 51 3.96 15.78 -5.14
CA ASP A 51 5.04 16.32 -5.97
C ASP A 51 6.37 15.59 -5.64
N LEU A 52 6.74 14.62 -6.48
CA LEU A 52 7.96 13.82 -6.31
C LEU A 52 9.24 14.66 -6.38
N ASP A 53 9.27 15.70 -7.21
CA ASP A 53 10.43 16.59 -7.35
C ASP A 53 10.62 17.41 -6.09
N GLN A 54 9.53 17.84 -5.45
CA GLN A 54 9.59 18.54 -4.18
C GLN A 54 10.14 17.64 -3.06
N ILE A 55 9.75 16.36 -3.02
CA ILE A 55 10.30 15.40 -2.04
C ILE A 55 11.81 15.20 -2.30
N ARG A 56 12.20 14.97 -3.57
CA ARG A 56 13.59 14.76 -3.97
C ARG A 56 14.50 15.93 -3.58
N LYS A 57 14.12 17.14 -3.98
CA LYS A 57 14.84 18.38 -3.63
C LYS A 57 14.90 18.59 -2.11
N GLY A 58 13.86 18.18 -1.40
CA GLY A 58 13.82 18.22 0.06
C GLY A 58 14.88 17.33 0.71
N MET A 59 15.03 16.10 0.22
CA MET A 59 16.05 15.17 0.70
C MET A 59 17.46 15.65 0.35
N GLU A 60 17.68 16.14 -0.87
CA GLU A 60 18.97 16.71 -1.28
C GLU A 60 19.40 17.87 -0.38
N ASN A 61 18.47 18.80 -0.11
CA ASN A 61 18.72 19.91 0.80
C ASN A 61 19.01 19.43 2.24
N TYR A 62 18.32 18.38 2.70
CA TYR A 62 18.63 17.77 4.00
C TYR A 62 20.06 17.20 4.03
N PHE A 63 20.46 16.48 2.98
CA PHE A 63 21.81 15.93 2.89
C PHE A 63 22.89 17.00 2.94
N GLU A 64 22.73 18.08 2.18
CA GLU A 64 23.69 19.19 2.13
C GLU A 64 23.80 19.95 3.47
N GLN A 65 22.69 20.09 4.20
CA GLN A 65 22.64 20.94 5.39
C GLN A 65 22.82 20.20 6.72
N LYS A 66 22.45 18.92 6.78
CA LYS A 66 22.27 18.19 8.05
C LYS A 66 23.15 16.95 8.18
N VAL A 67 23.67 16.41 7.09
CA VAL A 67 24.43 15.16 7.13
C VAL A 67 25.93 15.47 7.01
N PRO A 68 26.73 15.22 8.05
CA PRO A 68 28.17 15.43 7.98
C PRO A 68 28.83 14.44 7.00
N VAL A 69 29.87 14.92 6.35
CA VAL A 69 30.69 14.15 5.41
C VAL A 69 31.97 13.70 6.11
N VAL A 70 32.31 12.42 6.00
CA VAL A 70 33.51 11.81 6.58
C VAL A 70 34.30 11.09 5.48
N GLN A 71 35.61 11.25 5.47
CA GLN A 71 36.47 10.57 4.49
C GLN A 71 36.79 9.15 4.95
N ASN A 72 36.76 8.20 4.00
CA ASN A 72 37.22 6.82 4.19
C ASN A 72 36.57 6.07 5.35
N ALA A 73 35.29 6.34 5.63
CA ALA A 73 34.50 5.58 6.59
C ALA A 73 33.21 5.06 5.95
N GLU A 74 32.74 3.91 6.43
CA GLU A 74 31.42 3.38 6.05
C GLU A 74 30.33 4.10 6.86
N PRO A 75 29.14 4.37 6.27
CA PRO A 75 28.08 5.09 6.95
C PRO A 75 27.49 4.26 8.10
N THR A 76 27.33 4.90 9.26
CA THR A 76 26.74 4.27 10.46
C THR A 76 25.24 4.53 10.53
N GLN A 77 24.45 3.54 10.93
CA GLN A 77 23.00 3.71 11.04
C GLN A 77 22.63 4.67 12.18
N THR A 78 21.70 5.59 11.90
CA THR A 78 21.12 6.43 12.93
C THR A 78 20.07 5.69 13.76
N VAL A 79 19.81 6.19 14.97
CA VAL A 79 18.69 5.72 15.80
C VAL A 79 17.36 5.89 15.07
N GLY A 80 17.17 7.01 14.35
CA GLY A 80 15.95 7.24 13.58
C GLY A 80 15.73 6.21 12.47
N PHE A 81 16.81 5.81 11.77
CA PHE A 81 16.75 4.73 10.79
C PHE A 81 16.35 3.40 11.43
N GLN A 82 16.98 3.05 12.56
CA GLN A 82 16.65 1.83 13.30
C GLN A 82 15.20 1.83 13.78
N SER A 83 14.72 2.93 14.35
CA SER A 83 13.34 3.06 14.83
C SER A 83 12.31 2.93 13.69
N VAL A 84 12.59 3.49 12.50
CA VAL A 84 11.72 3.32 11.32
C VAL A 84 11.66 1.85 10.90
N LEU A 85 12.79 1.15 10.84
CA LEU A 85 12.82 -0.27 10.49
C LEU A 85 12.12 -1.15 11.52
N GLU A 86 12.38 -0.92 12.81
CA GLU A 86 11.73 -1.65 13.90
C GLU A 86 10.22 -1.46 13.87
N ARG A 87 9.73 -0.23 13.64
CA ARG A 87 8.30 0.03 13.51
C ARG A 87 7.70 -0.68 12.30
N ALA A 88 8.37 -0.66 11.15
CA ALA A 88 7.90 -1.36 9.96
C ALA A 88 7.83 -2.88 10.20
N VAL A 89 8.81 -3.44 10.91
CA VAL A 89 8.82 -4.84 11.32
C VAL A 89 7.64 -5.14 12.25
N LEU A 90 7.41 -4.31 13.28
CA LEU A 90 6.30 -4.50 14.21
C LEU A 90 4.94 -4.41 13.50
N HIS A 91 4.79 -3.52 12.52
CA HIS A 91 3.58 -3.38 11.72
C HIS A 91 3.29 -4.63 10.89
N SER A 92 4.31 -5.13 10.18
CA SER A 92 4.22 -6.37 9.38
C SER A 92 3.88 -7.59 10.26
N GLN A 93 4.51 -7.72 11.43
CA GLN A 93 4.21 -8.78 12.40
C GLN A 93 2.79 -8.70 12.96
N SER A 94 2.35 -7.49 13.33
CA SER A 94 1.00 -7.26 13.85
C SER A 94 -0.07 -7.57 12.80
N SER A 95 0.27 -7.39 11.52
CA SER A 95 -0.56 -7.73 10.37
C SER A 95 -0.43 -9.19 9.94
N GLN A 96 0.31 -10.02 10.68
CA GLN A 96 0.57 -11.43 10.38
C GLN A 96 1.14 -11.69 8.98
N LYS A 97 1.87 -10.71 8.42
CA LYS A 97 2.57 -10.87 7.14
C LYS A 97 3.86 -11.66 7.34
N ASP A 98 4.14 -12.58 6.43
CA ASP A 98 5.39 -13.37 6.46
C ASP A 98 6.63 -12.57 6.01
N GLN A 99 6.40 -11.47 5.29
CA GLN A 99 7.42 -10.62 4.70
C GLN A 99 7.22 -9.15 5.03
N LEU A 100 8.33 -8.44 5.22
CA LEU A 100 8.38 -6.99 5.28
C LEU A 100 8.30 -6.40 3.86
N GLU A 101 7.28 -5.59 3.62
CA GLU A 101 7.00 -4.99 2.31
C GLU A 101 7.38 -3.51 2.26
N VAL A 102 7.38 -2.95 1.05
CA VAL A 102 7.67 -1.52 0.81
C VAL A 102 6.62 -0.65 1.51
N SER A 103 5.36 -1.09 1.51
CA SER A 103 4.24 -0.43 2.18
C SER A 103 4.52 -0.18 3.67
N ASP A 104 5.04 -1.19 4.38
CA ASP A 104 5.37 -1.09 5.81
C ASP A 104 6.45 -0.03 6.08
N ILE A 105 7.44 0.08 5.17
CA ILE A 105 8.51 1.09 5.24
C ILE A 105 7.95 2.49 4.98
N LEU A 106 7.14 2.67 3.94
CA LEU A 106 6.59 3.99 3.57
C LEU A 106 5.69 4.55 4.68
N VAL A 107 4.83 3.71 5.26
CA VAL A 107 4.01 4.11 6.42
C VAL A 107 4.89 4.49 7.61
N SER A 108 5.92 3.69 7.91
CA SER A 108 6.82 3.94 9.04
C SER A 108 7.63 5.23 8.87
N LEU A 109 8.06 5.54 7.63
CA LEU A 109 8.73 6.80 7.29
C LEU A 109 7.80 8.01 7.46
N TYR A 110 6.53 7.88 7.08
CA TYR A 110 5.53 8.94 7.19
C TYR A 110 5.08 9.20 8.64
N ASP A 111 4.93 8.13 9.44
CA ASP A 111 4.46 8.20 10.82
C ASP A 111 5.57 8.64 11.80
N GLU A 112 6.82 8.62 11.40
CA GLU A 112 7.93 9.12 12.22
C GLU A 112 8.00 10.65 12.19
N GLU A 113 7.43 11.30 13.22
CA GLU A 113 7.35 12.76 13.32
C GLU A 113 8.70 13.45 13.50
N ARG A 114 9.73 12.74 13.96
CA ARG A 114 11.04 13.33 14.31
C ARG A 114 12.05 13.32 13.16
N ASN A 115 11.64 12.93 11.95
CA ASN A 115 12.50 12.92 10.78
C ASN A 115 12.05 13.92 9.71
N TYR A 116 12.88 14.13 8.70
CA TYR A 116 12.55 15.03 7.59
C TYR A 116 11.71 14.36 6.51
N CYS A 117 11.64 13.02 6.49
CA CYS A 117 10.77 12.26 5.57
C CYS A 117 9.31 12.69 5.72
N ALA A 118 8.76 12.58 6.92
CA ALA A 118 7.38 12.95 7.20
C ALA A 118 7.11 14.43 6.87
N TYR A 119 8.05 15.33 7.18
CA TYR A 119 7.95 16.74 6.85
C TYR A 119 7.82 16.97 5.34
N TYR A 120 8.72 16.42 4.53
CA TYR A 120 8.71 16.66 3.08
C TYR A 120 7.58 15.92 2.36
N LEU A 121 7.18 14.73 2.84
CA LEU A 121 6.00 14.02 2.33
C LEU A 121 4.73 14.87 2.52
N ARG A 122 4.49 15.38 3.72
CA ARG A 122 3.34 16.26 4.01
C ARG A 122 3.41 17.55 3.21
N LYS A 123 4.60 18.15 3.10
CA LYS A 123 4.83 19.39 2.34
C LYS A 123 4.56 19.19 0.84
N ALA A 124 4.83 17.99 0.31
CA ALA A 124 4.58 17.63 -1.08
C ALA A 124 3.13 17.19 -1.35
N GLY A 125 2.24 17.23 -0.34
CA GLY A 125 0.82 16.96 -0.50
C GLY A 125 0.37 15.58 -0.02
N VAL A 126 1.27 14.70 0.44
CA VAL A 126 0.89 13.36 0.91
C VAL A 126 0.09 13.49 2.20
N LYS A 127 -1.16 13.01 2.18
CA LYS A 127 -1.97 12.83 3.39
C LYS A 127 -1.93 11.38 3.86
N ARG A 128 -1.96 11.19 5.18
CA ARG A 128 -1.89 9.87 5.81
C ARG A 128 -2.99 8.93 5.33
N LEU A 129 -4.23 9.42 5.29
CA LEU A 129 -5.39 8.62 4.91
C LEU A 129 -5.28 8.15 3.45
N GLU A 130 -4.92 9.06 2.54
CA GLU A 130 -4.72 8.75 1.11
C GLU A 130 -3.58 7.75 0.91
N LEU A 131 -2.47 7.91 1.64
CA LEU A 131 -1.37 6.94 1.62
C LEU A 131 -1.82 5.55 2.05
N LEU A 132 -2.56 5.45 3.16
CA LEU A 132 -3.08 4.15 3.64
C LEU A 132 -4.11 3.55 2.69
N GLU A 133 -4.96 4.36 2.07
CA GLU A 133 -5.95 3.91 1.10
C GLU A 133 -5.29 3.31 -0.14
N VAL A 134 -4.30 4.01 -0.70
CA VAL A 134 -3.52 3.52 -1.85
C VAL A 134 -2.80 2.21 -1.52
N LEU A 135 -2.22 2.11 -0.32
CA LEU A 135 -1.52 0.89 0.11
C LEU A 135 -2.47 -0.27 0.43
N SER A 136 -3.67 -0.01 0.96
CA SER A 136 -4.63 -1.05 1.37
C SER A 136 -5.34 -1.72 0.20
N HIS A 137 -5.58 -0.99 -0.89
CA HIS A 137 -6.25 -1.52 -2.08
C HIS A 137 -5.31 -2.39 -2.94
N GLY A 138 -4.04 -2.50 -2.53
CA GLY A 138 -3.03 -3.29 -3.18
C GLY A 138 -2.53 -2.59 -4.44
N THR A 139 -1.22 -2.44 -4.53
CA THR A 139 -0.54 -2.16 -5.79
C THR A 139 -0.69 -3.38 -6.72
N ARG A 140 -1.87 -3.55 -7.35
CA ARG A 140 -2.06 -4.41 -8.53
C ARG A 140 -1.38 -3.80 -9.78
N PHE A 141 -0.20 -3.20 -9.61
CA PHE A 141 0.52 -2.53 -10.69
C PHE A 141 1.58 -3.43 -11.36
N SER A 142 1.75 -4.69 -10.92
CA SER A 142 2.81 -5.54 -11.46
C SER A 142 2.49 -7.04 -11.63
N ASP A 143 1.23 -7.43 -11.80
CA ASP A 143 0.94 -8.75 -12.40
C ASP A 143 -0.17 -8.59 -13.45
N GLU A 144 0.10 -9.15 -14.62
CA GLU A 144 -0.60 -9.01 -15.90
C GLU A 144 -2.13 -8.99 -15.80
N GLY A 145 -2.77 -7.93 -16.34
CA GLY A 145 -4.20 -7.90 -16.63
C GLY A 145 -4.87 -6.54 -16.41
N ASP A 146 -4.90 -5.72 -17.47
CA ASP A 146 -5.69 -4.50 -17.69
C ASP A 146 -6.83 -4.25 -16.69
N PHE A 147 -6.68 -3.26 -15.80
CA PHE A 147 -7.81 -2.52 -15.21
C PHE A 147 -7.38 -1.09 -14.87
N GLU A 148 -7.32 -0.22 -15.88
CA GLU A 148 -7.55 1.21 -15.64
C GLU A 148 -9.05 1.40 -15.38
N LEU A 149 -9.41 1.68 -14.12
CA LEU A 149 -10.75 2.16 -13.79
C LEU A 149 -10.77 3.67 -14.01
N ASP A 150 -11.62 4.12 -14.95
CA ASP A 150 -11.84 5.53 -15.21
C ASP A 150 -12.40 6.22 -13.95
N LYS A 151 -12.08 7.51 -13.74
CA LYS A 151 -12.50 8.28 -12.56
C LYS A 151 -14.02 8.32 -12.40
N ASP A 152 -14.75 8.25 -13.51
CA ASP A 152 -16.21 8.18 -13.54
C ASP A 152 -16.76 6.84 -13.01
N GLU A 153 -16.00 5.74 -13.09
CA GLU A 153 -16.43 4.43 -12.57
C GLU A 153 -16.21 4.32 -11.06
N ARG A 154 -15.22 5.03 -10.51
CA ARG A 154 -14.98 5.11 -9.06
C ARG A 154 -16.04 5.97 -8.36
N ALA A 155 -16.50 7.05 -9.00
CA ALA A 155 -17.59 7.88 -8.49
C ALA A 155 -18.94 7.12 -8.45
N LYS A 156 -19.22 6.30 -9.46
CA LYS A 156 -20.45 5.47 -9.52
C LYS A 156 -20.48 4.37 -8.46
N LEU A 157 -19.34 3.76 -8.15
CA LEU A 157 -19.25 2.76 -7.08
C LEU A 157 -19.54 3.36 -5.69
N LEU A 158 -19.14 4.62 -5.47
CA LEU A 158 -19.44 5.36 -4.25
C LEU A 158 -20.92 5.80 -4.17
N GLU A 159 -21.55 6.12 -5.30
CA GLU A 159 -23.00 6.40 -5.37
C GLU A 159 -23.84 5.13 -5.14
N GLU A 160 -23.46 3.98 -5.72
CA GLU A 160 -24.17 2.70 -5.53
C GLU A 160 -24.05 2.18 -4.07
N GLU A 161 -22.92 2.40 -3.38
CA GLU A 161 -22.77 2.06 -1.95
C GLU A 161 -23.65 2.93 -1.01
N LEU A 162 -24.03 4.13 -1.44
CA LEU A 162 -24.90 5.03 -0.67
C LEU A 162 -26.38 4.68 -0.86
N GLU A 163 -26.77 4.09 -1.99
CA GLU A 163 -28.15 3.67 -2.26
C GLU A 163 -28.51 2.34 -1.57
N GLU A 164 -27.56 1.45 -1.30
CA GLU A 164 -27.82 0.15 -0.63
C GLU A 164 -28.13 0.25 0.89
N THR A 165 -28.08 1.46 1.49
CA THR A 165 -28.36 1.66 2.93
C THR A 165 -29.68 2.40 3.23
N GLY A 166 -30.54 2.63 2.23
CA GLY A 166 -31.78 3.39 2.40
C GLY A 166 -33.02 2.70 1.83
N GLU A 167 -33.83 2.14 2.73
CA GLU A 167 -35.29 1.94 2.66
C GLU A 167 -35.90 0.94 1.65
N GLU A 168 -36.68 0.02 2.23
CA GLU A 168 -37.60 -0.90 1.56
C GLU A 168 -38.74 -0.15 0.86
N GLU A 169 -39.01 -0.42 -0.43
CA GLU A 169 -40.37 -0.39 -0.99
C GLU A 169 -40.47 -1.19 -2.31
N GLU A 170 -41.60 -1.88 -2.48
CA GLU A 170 -41.96 -2.87 -3.51
C GLU A 170 -42.40 -2.26 -4.88
N PRO A 171 -42.65 -3.05 -5.95
CA PRO A 171 -42.17 -2.75 -7.30
C PRO A 171 -43.18 -2.09 -8.25
N GLN A 172 -42.67 -1.38 -9.27
CA GLN A 172 -43.39 -1.10 -10.52
C GLN A 172 -42.47 -1.24 -11.75
N VAL A 173 -43.13 -1.46 -12.89
CA VAL A 173 -42.74 -2.31 -14.01
C VAL A 173 -42.15 -1.52 -15.20
N GLU A 174 -41.20 -2.17 -15.90
CA GLU A 174 -40.74 -1.98 -17.29
C GLU A 174 -40.13 -0.65 -17.76
N GLN A 175 -38.84 -0.69 -18.14
CA GLN A 175 -38.45 -0.43 -19.53
C GLN A 175 -37.05 -0.99 -19.86
N GLU A 176 -37.00 -1.72 -20.98
CA GLU A 176 -35.80 -2.28 -21.59
C GLU A 176 -34.75 -1.21 -21.90
N SER A 177 -33.49 -1.43 -21.49
CA SER A 177 -32.36 -1.03 -22.31
C SER A 177 -31.05 -1.71 -21.92
N ARG A 178 -30.50 -2.42 -22.92
CA ARG A 178 -29.07 -2.57 -23.21
C ARG A 178 -28.26 -3.42 -22.22
N VAL A 179 -28.17 -4.72 -22.51
CA VAL A 179 -27.21 -5.66 -21.92
C VAL A 179 -25.78 -5.17 -22.22
N LYS A 180 -25.16 -4.51 -21.25
CA LYS A 180 -23.69 -4.42 -21.13
C LYS A 180 -23.24 -5.63 -20.31
N PRO A 181 -22.08 -6.25 -20.62
CA PRO A 181 -21.58 -7.35 -19.80
C PRO A 181 -21.33 -6.82 -18.39
N ALA A 182 -22.09 -7.33 -17.43
CA ALA A 182 -21.94 -6.96 -16.03
C ALA A 182 -20.50 -7.27 -15.60
N ARG A 183 -19.74 -6.25 -15.24
CA ARG A 183 -18.49 -6.45 -14.50
C ARG A 183 -18.85 -7.13 -13.19
N LYS A 184 -18.01 -8.08 -12.77
CA LYS A 184 -18.28 -8.89 -11.58
C LYS A 184 -18.62 -8.00 -10.39
N GLY A 185 -19.83 -8.18 -9.84
CA GLY A 185 -20.36 -7.36 -8.75
C GLY A 185 -19.53 -7.52 -7.47
N ALA A 186 -19.74 -6.64 -6.49
CA ALA A 186 -19.01 -6.70 -5.21
C ALA A 186 -19.08 -8.09 -4.55
N LEU A 187 -20.24 -8.74 -4.62
CA LEU A 187 -20.45 -10.11 -4.16
C LEU A 187 -19.52 -11.11 -4.86
N GLU A 188 -19.35 -11.03 -6.17
CA GLU A 188 -18.49 -11.95 -6.92
C GLU A 188 -17.00 -11.69 -6.71
N ARG A 189 -16.63 -10.49 -6.24
CA ARG A 189 -15.25 -10.11 -5.92
C ARG A 189 -14.83 -10.52 -4.51
N PHE A 190 -15.73 -10.40 -3.54
CA PHE A 190 -15.40 -10.56 -2.12
C PHE A 190 -16.07 -11.76 -1.44
N SER A 191 -17.00 -12.43 -2.11
CA SER A 191 -17.67 -13.61 -1.57
C SER A 191 -17.44 -14.85 -2.44
N ILE A 192 -17.66 -16.01 -1.83
CA ILE A 192 -17.60 -17.31 -2.50
C ILE A 192 -19.01 -17.88 -2.49
N ASN A 193 -19.54 -18.19 -3.67
CA ASN A 193 -20.84 -18.83 -3.79
C ASN A 193 -20.73 -20.33 -3.49
N LEU A 194 -21.01 -20.69 -2.23
CA LEU A 194 -20.94 -22.07 -1.75
C LEU A 194 -21.91 -23.00 -2.49
N THR A 195 -23.09 -22.52 -2.90
CA THR A 195 -24.06 -23.33 -3.66
C THR A 195 -23.52 -23.75 -5.02
N THR A 196 -22.73 -22.89 -5.67
CA THR A 196 -22.10 -23.20 -6.97
C THR A 196 -20.98 -24.22 -6.78
N LEU A 197 -20.14 -24.06 -5.77
CA LEU A 197 -19.11 -25.05 -5.42
C LEU A 197 -19.71 -26.41 -5.04
N ALA A 198 -20.88 -26.43 -4.40
CA ALA A 198 -21.61 -27.65 -4.06
C ALA A 198 -22.08 -28.39 -5.31
N LYS A 199 -22.64 -27.66 -6.29
CA LYS A 199 -23.05 -28.22 -7.60
C LYS A 199 -21.87 -28.79 -8.38
N GLU A 200 -20.70 -28.16 -8.26
CA GLU A 200 -19.45 -28.63 -8.88
C GLU A 200 -18.76 -29.76 -8.09
N GLY A 201 -19.30 -30.17 -6.94
CA GLY A 201 -18.73 -31.24 -6.10
C GLY A 201 -17.40 -30.87 -5.44
N LYS A 202 -17.08 -29.58 -5.33
CA LYS A 202 -15.81 -29.08 -4.75
C LYS A 202 -15.89 -28.76 -3.26
N LEU A 203 -17.07 -28.90 -2.66
CA LEU A 203 -17.27 -28.68 -1.22
C LEU A 203 -16.86 -29.95 -0.45
N GLU A 204 -16.00 -29.78 0.54
CA GLU A 204 -15.60 -30.87 1.42
C GLU A 204 -16.77 -31.30 2.33
N PRO A 205 -16.90 -32.61 2.61
CA PRO A 205 -17.96 -33.10 3.49
C PRO A 205 -17.72 -32.69 4.93
N VAL A 206 -18.76 -32.19 5.59
CA VAL A 206 -18.71 -31.87 7.02
C VAL A 206 -19.05 -33.12 7.82
N ILE A 207 -18.06 -33.67 8.53
CA ILE A 207 -18.20 -34.92 9.29
C ILE A 207 -18.67 -34.63 10.73
N GLY A 208 -19.66 -35.38 11.22
CA GLY A 208 -20.07 -35.38 12.62
C GLY A 208 -20.85 -34.14 13.07
N ARG A 209 -21.42 -33.39 12.11
CA ARG A 209 -22.33 -32.26 12.37
C ARG A 209 -23.72 -32.49 11.77
N GLU A 210 -24.17 -33.74 11.71
CA GLU A 210 -25.47 -34.09 11.13
C GLU A 210 -26.61 -33.42 11.91
N GLN A 211 -26.54 -33.37 13.24
CA GLN A 211 -27.57 -32.78 14.09
C GLN A 211 -27.72 -31.26 13.88
N GLU A 212 -26.63 -30.56 13.60
CA GLU A 212 -26.63 -29.12 13.31
C GLU A 212 -27.11 -28.81 11.90
N LEU A 213 -26.79 -29.65 10.92
CA LEU A 213 -27.25 -29.51 9.53
C LEU A 213 -28.76 -29.71 9.40
N GLU A 214 -29.34 -30.62 10.19
CA GLU A 214 -30.79 -30.91 10.18
C GLU A 214 -31.61 -29.95 11.06
N ARG A 215 -30.97 -29.01 11.76
CA ARG A 215 -31.65 -28.07 12.64
C ARG A 215 -32.24 -26.89 11.85
N THR A 216 -33.45 -27.09 11.31
CA THR A 216 -34.32 -26.03 10.75
C THR A 216 -34.80 -25.03 11.79
#